data_AF-A0A3N4IBQ7-F1
#
_entry.id   AF-A0A3N4IBQ7-F1
#
_cell.length_a   1.000
_cell.length_b   1.000
_cell.length_c   1.000
_cell.angle_alpha   90.00
_cell.angle_beta   90.00
_cell.angle_gamma   90.00
#
_symmetry.space_group_name_H-M   'P 1'
#
loop_
_entity.id
_entity.type
_entity.pdbx_description
1 polymer ?
#
loop_
_entity_poly.entity_id
_entity_poly.type
_entity_poly.pdbx_seq_one_letter_code
_entity_poly.pdbx_strand_id
1 'polypeptide(L)'
;MRSSLYLLTLFSVLAFSAPIPQDLPEATPIEIPAEIPVEAPIEAPIEVPVDAVEEPLDIPPASTDELEFIEVPPVFPDDPAAEPPTGTDPSLDDFTSNLDFGFCTDPTMVFLPGVNGRRVNEFTFLPNNSDGFFDTQGEALDAGTIASFICDNLVNSCQASAEAQAACKGAEEVVREFGDLKDQSVADAFNAALGFSFDDEPLEEEVPVEEGLEGVPVLDGPVEEVPEVELALAPAVAV
;
A
#
# COMPACT_ATOMS: atom_id res chain seq x y z
N MET A 1 9.52 60.53 24.09
CA MET A 1 9.09 60.85 22.70
C MET A 1 9.48 59.64 21.86
N ARG A 2 8.63 58.80 21.25
CA ARG A 2 7.20 58.72 20.92
C ARG A 2 6.87 57.21 20.96
N SER A 3 5.89 56.71 21.71
CA SER A 3 4.46 56.58 21.33
C SER A 3 4.21 55.84 20.00
N SER A 4 3.84 54.56 20.08
CA SER A 4 2.86 53.84 19.22
C SER A 4 2.59 52.46 19.83
N LEU A 5 1.82 52.38 20.92
CA LEU A 5 0.45 51.86 20.88
C LEU A 5 -0.24 51.88 19.49
N TYR A 6 -0.40 50.71 18.89
CA TYR A 6 -1.50 50.33 17.99
C TYR A 6 -1.77 48.84 18.28
N LEU A 7 -2.77 48.51 19.09
CA LEU A 7 -4.20 48.37 18.79
C LEU A 7 -4.54 46.87 18.77
N LEU A 8 -4.82 46.36 19.97
CA LEU A 8 -5.56 45.14 20.25
C LEU A 8 -6.87 45.13 19.43
N THR A 9 -6.85 44.49 18.27
CA THR A 9 -8.07 44.08 17.58
C THR A 9 -8.56 42.80 18.24
N LEU A 10 -9.44 43.00 19.23
CA LEU A 10 -10.45 42.05 19.69
C LEU A 10 -11.12 41.36 18.50
N PHE A 11 -10.62 40.19 18.11
CA PHE A 11 -11.42 39.24 17.34
C PHE A 11 -12.39 38.58 18.32
N SER A 12 -13.53 39.24 18.45
CA SER A 12 -14.72 38.75 19.13
C SER A 12 -15.17 37.47 18.42
N VAL A 13 -14.81 36.31 18.98
CA VAL A 13 -15.44 35.03 18.61
C VAL A 13 -16.88 35.09 19.13
N LEU A 14 -17.77 35.58 18.28
CA LEU A 14 -19.20 35.40 18.46
C LEU A 14 -19.46 33.91 18.35
N ALA A 15 -19.71 33.27 19.49
CA ALA A 15 -20.28 31.95 19.57
C ALA A 15 -21.63 31.95 18.82
N PHE A 16 -21.60 31.50 17.57
CA PHE A 16 -22.78 31.18 16.78
C PHE A 16 -23.37 29.89 17.33
N SER A 17 -24.09 30.01 18.44
CA SER A 17 -24.95 28.95 18.98
C SER A 17 -26.20 28.84 18.11
N ALA A 18 -26.07 28.19 16.96
CA ALA A 18 -27.23 27.72 16.22
C ALA A 18 -27.88 26.54 16.97
N PRO A 19 -29.20 26.54 17.21
CA PRO A 19 -29.90 25.39 17.77
C PRO A 19 -29.87 24.24 16.76
N ILE A 20 -29.29 23.11 17.17
CA ILE A 20 -29.32 21.85 16.42
C ILE A 20 -30.77 21.36 16.36
N PRO A 21 -31.40 21.18 15.17
CA PRO A 21 -32.71 20.56 15.08
C PRO A 21 -32.61 19.08 15.44
N GLN A 22 -33.29 18.67 16.52
CA GLN A 22 -33.31 17.31 17.06
C GLN A 22 -34.42 16.43 16.47
N ASP A 23 -34.57 16.43 15.14
CA ASP A 23 -35.50 15.50 14.48
C ASP A 23 -34.71 14.36 13.84
N LEU A 24 -34.19 13.47 14.70
CA LEU A 24 -33.73 12.15 14.27
C LEU A 24 -34.93 11.19 14.35
N PRO A 25 -35.35 10.56 13.24
CA PRO A 25 -36.48 9.64 13.26
C PRO A 25 -36.17 8.46 14.18
N GLU A 26 -37.06 8.20 15.14
CA GLU A 26 -37.00 7.01 15.99
C GLU A 26 -36.98 5.77 15.10
N ALA A 27 -35.83 5.07 15.12
CA ALA A 27 -35.67 3.79 14.45
C ALA A 27 -36.67 2.80 15.08
N THR A 28 -37.69 2.45 14.30
CA THR A 28 -38.59 1.35 14.65
C THR A 28 -37.77 0.08 14.84
N PRO A 29 -37.97 -0.69 15.93
CA PRO A 29 -37.23 -1.91 16.17
C PRO A 29 -37.53 -2.92 15.05
N ILE A 30 -36.49 -3.29 14.30
CA ILE A 30 -36.53 -4.39 13.34
C ILE A 30 -36.57 -5.68 14.16
N GLU A 31 -37.74 -6.31 14.25
CA GLU A 31 -37.86 -7.66 14.81
C GLU A 31 -37.24 -8.65 13.84
N ILE A 32 -35.99 -9.03 14.10
CA ILE A 32 -35.32 -10.13 13.42
C ILE A 32 -35.91 -11.43 14.00
N PRO A 33 -36.57 -12.28 13.20
CA PRO A 33 -37.02 -13.59 13.68
C PRO A 33 -35.80 -14.48 13.90
N ALA A 34 -35.40 -14.64 15.16
CA ALA A 34 -34.36 -15.57 15.58
C ALA A 34 -34.95 -16.96 15.78
N GLU A 35 -35.08 -17.74 14.70
CA GLU A 35 -35.17 -19.21 14.79
C GLU A 35 -34.42 -19.84 13.61
N ILE A 36 -33.09 -19.93 13.71
CA ILE A 36 -32.32 -20.91 12.95
C ILE A 36 -32.20 -22.14 13.85
N PRO A 37 -32.74 -23.31 13.45
CA PRO A 37 -32.64 -24.52 14.25
C PRO A 37 -31.19 -25.02 14.21
N VAL A 38 -30.57 -25.10 15.39
CA VAL A 38 -29.29 -25.77 15.63
C VAL A 38 -29.57 -27.25 15.92
N GLU A 39 -29.48 -28.10 14.90
CA GLU A 39 -29.30 -29.56 15.02
C GLU A 39 -28.28 -29.95 13.92
N ALA A 40 -27.21 -30.72 14.13
CA ALA A 40 -26.83 -31.68 15.16
C ALA A 40 -25.27 -31.87 15.13
N PRO A 41 -24.66 -32.52 16.14
CA PRO A 41 -23.23 -32.82 16.13
C PRO A 41 -22.94 -34.04 15.24
N ILE A 42 -22.09 -33.88 14.24
CA ILE A 42 -21.55 -35.01 13.47
C ILE A 42 -20.23 -35.42 14.13
N GLU A 43 -20.31 -36.20 15.21
CA GLU A 43 -19.19 -37.04 15.63
C GLU A 43 -19.12 -38.24 14.69
N ALA A 44 -18.24 -38.18 13.69
CA ALA A 44 -17.74 -39.37 13.03
C ALA A 44 -16.31 -39.60 13.51
N PRO A 45 -16.01 -40.68 14.24
CA PRO A 45 -14.62 -41.08 14.47
C PRO A 45 -14.04 -41.53 13.14
N ILE A 46 -13.11 -40.75 12.60
CA ILE A 46 -12.27 -41.17 11.48
C ILE A 46 -11.28 -42.18 12.06
N GLU A 47 -11.58 -43.46 11.89
CA GLU A 47 -10.58 -44.53 12.06
C GLU A 47 -9.54 -44.38 10.95
N VAL A 48 -8.43 -43.73 11.27
CA VAL A 48 -7.25 -43.71 10.41
C VAL A 48 -6.59 -45.09 10.53
N PRO A 49 -6.50 -45.90 9.46
CA PRO A 49 -5.71 -47.12 9.51
C PRO A 49 -4.23 -46.74 9.62
N VAL A 50 -3.67 -46.92 10.82
CA VAL A 50 -2.23 -46.97 11.08
C VAL A 50 -1.72 -48.33 10.61
N ASP A 51 -1.47 -48.45 9.31
CA ASP A 51 -0.69 -49.54 8.75
C ASP A 51 0.53 -48.98 8.00
N ALA A 52 1.66 -49.13 8.67
CA ALA A 52 2.94 -49.56 8.12
C ALA A 52 3.45 -48.90 6.82
N VAL A 53 4.40 -47.97 6.97
CA VAL A 53 5.67 -48.02 6.22
C VAL A 53 6.79 -47.51 7.14
N GLU A 54 7.40 -48.42 7.91
CA GLU A 54 8.80 -48.26 8.30
C GLU A 54 9.64 -48.73 7.11
N GLU A 55 10.10 -47.80 6.28
CA GLU A 55 11.28 -48.00 5.45
C GLU A 55 12.35 -47.02 5.94
N PRO A 56 13.50 -47.49 6.47
CA PRO A 56 14.61 -46.62 6.76
C PRO A 56 15.21 -46.17 5.42
N LEU A 57 15.01 -44.92 5.05
CA LEU A 57 15.83 -44.29 4.01
C LEU A 57 17.26 -44.19 4.56
N ASP A 58 18.12 -45.10 4.11
CA ASP A 58 19.57 -44.98 4.21
C ASP A 58 20.00 -43.66 3.55
N ILE A 59 20.12 -42.60 4.34
CA ILE A 59 20.77 -41.36 3.93
C ILE A 59 22.28 -41.67 3.87
N PRO A 60 22.92 -41.63 2.69
CA PRO A 60 24.37 -41.80 2.62
C PRO A 60 25.05 -40.65 3.37
N PRO A 61 26.15 -40.90 4.10
CA PRO A 61 26.88 -39.85 4.78
C PRO A 61 27.37 -38.82 3.76
N ALA A 62 27.16 -37.54 4.07
CA ALA A 62 27.65 -36.41 3.32
C ALA A 62 29.13 -36.61 2.95
N SER A 63 29.41 -36.75 1.66
CA SER A 63 30.75 -36.54 1.14
C SER A 63 31.08 -35.07 1.34
N THR A 64 31.95 -34.79 2.30
CA THR A 64 32.71 -33.55 2.37
C THR A 64 33.65 -33.53 1.17
N ASP A 65 33.14 -33.13 0.01
CA ASP A 65 33.96 -32.80 -1.13
C ASP A 65 34.61 -31.44 -0.87
N GLU A 66 35.93 -31.48 -0.80
CA GLU A 66 36.85 -30.35 -0.83
C GLU A 66 36.39 -29.29 -1.84
N LEU A 67 35.86 -28.17 -1.34
CA LEU A 67 35.98 -26.92 -2.08
C LEU A 67 37.42 -26.46 -1.91
N GLU A 68 38.24 -26.76 -2.92
CA GLU A 68 39.54 -26.13 -3.12
C GLU A 68 39.37 -24.61 -3.01
N PHE A 69 39.98 -24.08 -1.97
CA PHE A 69 40.12 -22.68 -1.67
C PHE A 69 40.96 -22.05 -2.78
N ILE A 70 40.31 -21.40 -3.76
CA ILE A 70 41.02 -20.61 -4.77
C ILE A 70 41.55 -19.36 -4.06
N GLU A 71 42.80 -19.41 -3.62
CA GLU A 71 43.57 -18.24 -3.26
C GLU A 71 43.83 -17.39 -4.52
N VAL A 72 43.11 -16.28 -4.65
CA VAL A 72 43.58 -15.16 -5.47
C VAL A 72 43.79 -13.93 -4.59
N PRO A 73 45.05 -13.57 -4.27
CA PRO A 73 45.44 -12.18 -4.11
C PRO A 73 46.11 -11.70 -5.41
N PRO A 74 45.88 -10.44 -5.83
CA PRO A 74 46.54 -9.32 -5.16
C PRO A 74 45.59 -8.13 -4.92
N VAL A 75 45.64 -7.51 -3.73
CA VAL A 75 46.39 -6.26 -3.49
C VAL A 75 46.16 -5.24 -4.61
N PHE A 76 45.11 -4.42 -4.46
CA PHE A 76 45.07 -3.11 -5.09
C PHE A 76 45.77 -2.10 -4.15
N PRO A 77 46.76 -1.35 -4.66
CA PRO A 77 47.51 -0.37 -3.88
C PRO A 77 46.62 0.82 -3.48
N ASP A 78 46.97 1.37 -2.31
CA ASP A 78 46.41 2.54 -1.66
C ASP A 78 46.00 3.67 -2.63
N ASP A 79 44.70 3.96 -2.71
CA ASP A 79 44.21 5.25 -3.20
C ASP A 79 44.01 6.17 -1.98
N PRO A 80 44.80 7.26 -1.85
CA PRO A 80 44.71 8.15 -0.70
C PRO A 80 43.47 9.04 -0.81
N ALA A 81 42.55 8.86 0.13
CA ALA A 81 41.63 9.89 0.60
C ALA A 81 40.90 10.69 -0.50
N ALA A 82 39.90 10.07 -1.11
CA ALA A 82 38.74 10.83 -1.56
C ALA A 82 37.89 11.17 -0.32
N GLU A 83 37.75 12.46 -0.04
CA GLU A 83 36.86 12.98 1.00
C GLU A 83 35.42 12.45 0.79
N PRO A 84 34.64 12.23 1.86
CA PRO A 84 33.25 11.80 1.71
C PRO A 84 32.50 12.87 0.91
N PRO A 85 31.73 12.52 -0.13
CA PRO A 85 30.77 13.47 -0.65
C PRO A 85 29.72 13.69 0.45
N THR A 86 29.82 14.80 1.17
CA THR A 86 28.67 15.45 1.78
C THR A 86 27.80 15.99 0.66
N GLY A 87 27.15 15.07 -0.05
CA GLY A 87 26.07 15.32 -0.98
C GLY A 87 24.78 14.99 -0.27
N THR A 88 24.23 15.97 0.45
CA THR A 88 22.79 16.03 0.68
C THR A 88 22.19 16.44 -0.66
N ASP A 89 22.03 15.46 -1.55
CA ASP A 89 21.04 15.55 -2.62
C ASP A 89 19.68 15.23 -1.98
N PRO A 90 18.60 15.98 -2.24
CA PRO A 90 17.25 15.48 -2.03
C PRO A 90 17.01 14.40 -3.09
N SER A 91 17.52 13.20 -2.81
CA SER A 91 17.33 11.99 -3.61
C SER A 91 15.87 11.55 -3.46
N LEU A 92 15.39 10.86 -4.49
CA LEU A 92 14.06 10.26 -4.62
C LEU A 92 13.87 9.10 -3.63
N ASP A 93 14.12 9.35 -2.35
CA ASP A 93 14.13 8.38 -1.26
C ASP A 93 12.76 8.26 -0.58
N ASP A 94 11.72 8.87 -1.17
CA ASP A 94 10.41 9.03 -0.55
C ASP A 94 9.58 7.74 -0.46
N PHE A 95 10.07 6.65 -1.08
CA PHE A 95 9.47 5.32 -0.98
C PHE A 95 10.33 4.32 -0.22
N THR A 96 11.27 4.79 0.61
CA THR A 96 12.17 3.90 1.34
C THR A 96 11.81 3.82 2.83
N SER A 97 11.50 2.61 3.28
CA SER A 97 11.37 2.31 4.70
C SER A 97 12.75 2.20 5.36
N ASN A 98 12.83 2.54 6.65
CA ASN A 98 14.06 2.36 7.47
C ASN A 98 14.19 0.94 8.06
N LEU A 99 13.33 0.01 7.65
CA LEU A 99 13.35 -1.38 8.09
C LEU A 99 14.20 -2.24 7.15
N ASP A 100 14.87 -3.25 7.70
CA ASP A 100 15.63 -4.22 6.92
C ASP A 100 14.75 -5.43 6.57
N PHE A 101 14.23 -5.45 5.35
CA PHE A 101 13.40 -6.53 4.83
C PHE A 101 14.21 -7.71 4.23
N GLY A 102 15.54 -7.68 4.38
CA GLY A 102 16.43 -8.70 3.86
C GLY A 102 16.49 -8.66 2.33
N PHE A 103 16.21 -9.78 1.65
CA PHE A 103 16.27 -9.89 0.19
C PHE A 103 15.10 -9.23 -0.54
N CYS A 104 14.00 -8.97 0.15
CA CYS A 104 12.83 -8.33 -0.44
C CYS A 104 12.99 -6.82 -0.38
N THR A 105 12.87 -6.13 -1.51
CA THR A 105 13.02 -4.67 -1.59
C THR A 105 11.69 -3.91 -1.56
N ASP A 106 10.57 -4.62 -1.74
CA ASP A 106 9.23 -4.06 -1.83
C ASP A 106 8.17 -5.01 -1.21
N PRO A 107 8.01 -5.02 0.12
CA PRO A 107 6.97 -5.78 0.80
C PRO A 107 5.65 -5.02 0.90
N THR A 108 5.33 -4.16 -0.08
CA THR A 108 4.09 -3.36 -0.04
C THR A 108 2.88 -4.12 -0.57
N MET A 109 1.69 -3.59 -0.32
CA MET A 109 0.40 -4.07 -0.82
C MET A 109 -0.17 -3.04 -1.81
N VAL A 110 -0.80 -3.53 -2.89
CA VAL A 110 -1.53 -2.69 -3.85
C VAL A 110 -3.00 -3.07 -3.93
N PHE A 111 -3.85 -2.12 -4.30
CA PHE A 111 -5.28 -2.33 -4.52
C PHE A 111 -5.66 -1.90 -5.95
N LEU A 112 -5.87 -2.87 -6.83
CA LEU A 112 -5.98 -2.62 -8.28
C LEU A 112 -7.29 -3.16 -8.87
N PRO A 113 -7.88 -2.47 -9.86
CA PRO A 113 -9.06 -2.96 -10.56
C PRO A 113 -8.72 -3.94 -11.68
N GLY A 114 -9.65 -4.86 -11.97
CA GLY A 114 -9.66 -5.63 -13.22
C GLY A 114 -8.53 -6.64 -13.37
N VAL A 115 -7.95 -7.09 -12.26
CA VAL A 115 -6.85 -8.06 -12.26
C VAL A 115 -7.38 -9.46 -12.59
N ASN A 116 -6.53 -10.31 -13.20
CA ASN A 116 -6.84 -11.67 -13.65
C ASN A 116 -8.16 -11.83 -14.45
N GLY A 117 -8.50 -10.83 -15.26
CA GLY A 117 -9.68 -10.86 -16.13
C GLY A 117 -11.00 -10.52 -15.42
N ARG A 118 -10.93 -9.97 -14.20
CA ARG A 118 -12.08 -9.37 -13.51
C ARG A 118 -12.56 -8.11 -14.23
N ARG A 119 -13.73 -7.62 -13.82
CA ARG A 119 -14.28 -6.37 -14.36
C ARG A 119 -13.38 -5.20 -13.96
N VAL A 120 -13.30 -4.19 -14.82
CA VAL A 120 -12.50 -2.97 -14.60
C VAL A 120 -12.89 -2.13 -13.38
N ASN A 121 -14.00 -2.47 -12.71
CA ASN A 121 -14.47 -1.83 -11.49
C ASN A 121 -14.49 -2.80 -10.29
N GLU A 122 -13.91 -3.99 -10.46
CA GLU A 122 -13.74 -4.98 -9.40
C GLU A 122 -12.29 -4.93 -8.95
N PHE A 123 -12.09 -4.41 -7.75
CA PHE A 123 -10.78 -4.20 -7.18
C PHE A 123 -10.41 -5.32 -6.21
N THR A 124 -9.14 -5.65 -6.17
CA THR A 124 -8.57 -6.70 -5.32
C THR A 124 -7.24 -6.24 -4.76
N PHE A 125 -6.89 -6.78 -3.59
CA PHE A 125 -5.56 -6.62 -3.00
C PHE A 125 -4.58 -7.61 -3.62
N LEU A 126 -3.35 -7.17 -3.81
CA LEU A 126 -2.22 -7.98 -4.24
C LEU A 126 -0.96 -7.57 -3.48
N PRO A 127 -0.01 -8.49 -3.26
CA PRO A 127 1.33 -8.05 -2.90
C PRO A 127 1.91 -7.25 -4.07
N ASN A 128 2.58 -6.15 -3.75
CA ASN A 128 3.43 -5.50 -4.72
C ASN A 128 4.64 -6.42 -4.94
N ASN A 129 4.85 -6.79 -6.19
CA ASN A 129 5.76 -7.88 -6.53
C ASN A 129 6.75 -7.42 -7.59
N SER A 130 7.21 -6.19 -7.45
CA SER A 130 8.25 -5.58 -8.28
C SER A 130 9.56 -6.39 -8.25
N ASP A 131 9.79 -7.16 -7.18
CA ASP A 131 11.02 -7.91 -6.95
C ASP A 131 10.94 -9.42 -7.20
N GLY A 132 9.75 -9.96 -7.50
CA GLY A 132 9.52 -11.39 -7.74
C GLY A 132 9.48 -12.29 -6.49
N PHE A 133 9.72 -11.75 -5.29
CA PHE A 133 9.66 -12.55 -4.05
C PHE A 133 8.24 -12.89 -3.59
N PHE A 134 7.23 -12.22 -4.15
CA PHE A 134 5.82 -12.36 -3.77
C PHE A 134 4.96 -13.00 -4.88
N ASP A 135 5.59 -13.58 -5.90
CA ASP A 135 4.95 -14.19 -7.09
C ASP A 135 3.95 -15.33 -6.79
N THR A 136 4.08 -16.00 -5.65
CA THR A 136 3.30 -17.23 -5.37
C THR A 136 1.87 -16.96 -4.92
N GLN A 137 1.58 -15.74 -4.45
CA GLN A 137 0.24 -15.32 -4.11
C GLN A 137 -0.34 -14.44 -5.21
N GLY A 138 -1.55 -14.79 -5.64
CA GLY A 138 -2.32 -13.96 -6.56
C GLY A 138 -3.09 -12.85 -5.83
N GLU A 139 -4.23 -12.49 -6.41
CA GLU A 139 -5.13 -11.49 -5.84
C GLU A 139 -6.07 -12.05 -4.77
N ALA A 140 -6.49 -11.19 -3.83
CA ALA A 140 -7.53 -11.51 -2.87
C ALA A 140 -8.49 -10.34 -2.68
N LEU A 141 -9.73 -10.66 -2.29
CA LEU A 141 -10.70 -9.66 -1.83
C LEU A 141 -10.51 -9.30 -0.35
N ASP A 142 -9.72 -10.08 0.37
CA ASP A 142 -9.43 -9.91 1.78
C ASP A 142 -8.00 -9.41 1.94
N ALA A 143 -7.83 -8.22 2.50
CA ALA A 143 -6.51 -7.61 2.68
C ALA A 143 -5.66 -8.39 3.70
N GLY A 144 -6.29 -9.00 4.71
CA GLY A 144 -5.61 -9.80 5.73
C GLY A 144 -4.84 -10.97 5.12
N THR A 145 -5.44 -11.66 4.15
CA THR A 145 -4.82 -12.77 3.41
C THR A 145 -3.53 -12.33 2.70
N ILE A 146 -3.55 -11.13 2.08
CA ILE A 146 -2.37 -10.59 1.41
C ILE A 146 -1.33 -10.12 2.43
N ALA A 147 -1.74 -9.44 3.50
CA ALA A 147 -0.86 -8.99 4.57
C ALA A 147 -0.11 -10.17 5.21
N SER A 148 -0.82 -11.24 5.57
CA SER A 148 -0.19 -12.43 6.15
C SER A 148 0.76 -13.12 5.19
N PHE A 149 0.41 -13.22 3.90
CA PHE A 149 1.32 -13.76 2.90
C PHE A 149 2.61 -12.95 2.79
N ILE A 150 2.52 -11.61 2.78
CA ILE A 150 3.69 -10.73 2.74
C ILE A 150 4.56 -10.97 3.98
N CYS A 151 3.97 -10.94 5.17
CA CYS A 151 4.71 -11.13 6.42
C CYS A 151 5.34 -12.53 6.54
N ASP A 152 4.66 -13.57 6.08
CA ASP A 152 5.21 -14.92 6.04
C ASP A 152 6.42 -15.02 5.11
N ASN A 153 6.39 -14.35 3.96
CA ASN A 153 7.54 -14.32 3.05
C ASN A 153 8.70 -13.51 3.62
N LEU A 154 8.43 -12.41 4.32
CA LEU A 154 9.48 -11.65 5.03
C LEU A 154 10.28 -12.55 5.98
N VAL A 155 9.61 -13.46 6.68
CA VAL A 155 10.26 -14.41 7.59
C VAL A 155 10.96 -15.53 6.82
N ASN A 156 10.25 -16.20 5.90
CA ASN A 156 10.70 -17.48 5.35
C ASN A 156 11.61 -17.34 4.12
N SER A 157 11.38 -16.32 3.30
CA SER A 157 12.01 -16.15 1.99
C SER A 157 13.00 -14.98 2.00
N CYS A 158 12.58 -13.85 2.57
CA CYS A 158 13.34 -12.61 2.53
C CYS A 158 14.44 -12.55 3.61
N GLN A 159 14.33 -13.30 4.70
CA GLN A 159 15.22 -13.21 5.86
C GLN A 159 15.27 -11.80 6.47
N ALA A 160 14.10 -11.17 6.59
CA ALA A 160 13.95 -9.83 7.16
C ALA A 160 14.44 -9.77 8.62
N SER A 161 14.83 -8.58 9.08
CA SER A 161 15.27 -8.36 10.45
C SER A 161 14.13 -8.56 11.46
N ALA A 162 14.48 -8.72 12.74
CA ALA A 162 13.49 -8.89 13.80
C ALA A 162 12.57 -7.65 13.92
N GLU A 163 13.11 -6.46 13.67
CA GLU A 163 12.37 -5.20 13.66
C GLU A 163 11.38 -5.16 12.50
N ALA A 164 11.79 -5.57 11.30
CA ALA A 164 10.92 -5.62 10.13
C ALA A 164 9.78 -6.64 10.29
N GLN A 165 10.08 -7.83 10.83
CA GLN A 165 9.08 -8.84 11.15
C GLN A 165 8.07 -8.33 12.21
N ALA A 166 8.55 -7.63 13.24
CA ALA A 166 7.70 -7.03 14.25
C ALA A 166 6.79 -5.93 13.68
N ALA A 167 7.32 -5.09 12.79
CA ALA A 167 6.54 -4.08 12.08
C ALA A 167 5.48 -4.72 11.19
N CYS A 168 5.81 -5.78 10.45
CA CYS A 168 4.83 -6.48 9.60
C CYS A 168 3.69 -7.09 10.41
N LYS A 169 3.99 -7.70 11.56
CA LYS A 169 2.96 -8.17 12.49
C LYS A 169 2.07 -7.02 13.00
N GLY A 170 2.65 -5.85 13.24
CA GLY A 170 1.90 -4.63 13.55
C GLY A 170 1.01 -4.18 12.39
N ALA A 171 1.49 -4.30 11.15
CA ALA A 171 0.74 -3.98 9.94
C ALA A 171 -0.45 -4.93 9.73
N GLU A 172 -0.30 -6.24 10.02
CA GLU A 172 -1.44 -7.18 10.00
C GLU A 172 -2.54 -6.79 10.99
N GLU A 173 -2.14 -6.33 12.18
CA GLU A 173 -3.08 -5.83 13.19
C GLU A 173 -3.81 -4.58 12.70
N VAL A 174 -3.10 -3.64 12.06
CA VAL A 174 -3.70 -2.47 11.43
C VAL A 174 -4.73 -2.88 10.38
N VAL A 175 -4.40 -3.82 9.49
CA VAL A 175 -5.35 -4.35 8.48
C VAL A 175 -6.57 -4.96 9.16
N ARG A 176 -6.38 -5.69 10.26
CA ARG A 176 -7.48 -6.31 11.02
C ARG A 176 -8.45 -5.28 11.63
N GLU A 177 -8.00 -4.08 11.96
CA GLU A 177 -8.85 -3.00 12.48
C GLU A 177 -9.84 -2.47 11.44
N PHE A 178 -9.51 -2.58 10.14
CA PHE A 178 -10.41 -2.19 9.05
C PHE A 178 -11.55 -3.19 8.81
N GLY A 179 -11.42 -4.44 9.30
CA GLY A 179 -12.41 -5.49 9.12
C GLY A 179 -12.65 -5.82 7.63
N ASP A 180 -13.91 -5.71 7.20
CA ASP A 180 -14.32 -6.06 5.83
C ASP A 180 -14.13 -4.93 4.79
N LEU A 181 -13.43 -3.85 5.15
CA LEU A 181 -13.21 -2.73 4.23
C LEU A 181 -12.33 -3.16 3.05
N LYS A 182 -12.70 -2.74 1.84
CA LYS A 182 -12.06 -3.13 0.58
C LYS A 182 -11.84 -1.91 -0.30
N ASP A 183 -10.94 -1.05 0.14
CA ASP A 183 -10.52 0.12 -0.60
C ASP A 183 -9.02 0.37 -0.43
N GLN A 184 -8.54 1.39 -1.14
CA GLN A 184 -7.13 1.79 -1.16
C GLN A 184 -6.58 2.09 0.24
N SER A 185 -7.40 2.62 1.15
CA SER A 185 -6.94 3.04 2.48
C SER A 185 -6.39 1.88 3.31
N VAL A 186 -6.86 0.65 3.08
CA VAL A 186 -6.36 -0.54 3.77
C VAL A 186 -4.94 -0.89 3.30
N ALA A 187 -4.68 -0.79 2.00
CA ALA A 187 -3.34 -1.01 1.43
C ALA A 187 -2.37 0.08 1.89
N ASP A 188 -2.81 1.34 1.88
CA ASP A 188 -2.01 2.48 2.34
C ASP A 188 -1.67 2.34 3.83
N ALA A 189 -2.62 1.93 4.66
CA ALA A 189 -2.38 1.74 6.09
C ALA A 189 -1.40 0.59 6.38
N PHE A 190 -1.48 -0.50 5.63
CA PHE A 190 -0.49 -1.58 5.70
C PHE A 190 0.92 -1.08 5.30
N ASN A 191 1.02 -0.38 4.17
CA ASN A 191 2.28 0.17 3.65
C ASN A 191 2.90 1.18 4.64
N ALA A 192 2.08 2.08 5.18
CA ALA A 192 2.50 3.05 6.17
C ALA A 192 3.00 2.38 7.46
N ALA A 193 2.36 1.30 7.91
CA ALA A 193 2.82 0.53 9.07
C ALA A 193 4.18 -0.16 8.85
N LEU A 194 4.53 -0.44 7.59
CA LEU A 194 5.85 -0.91 7.19
C LEU A 194 6.86 0.24 6.94
N GLY A 195 6.46 1.49 7.17
CA GLY A 195 7.31 2.66 6.98
C GLY A 195 7.37 3.17 5.55
N PHE A 196 6.44 2.75 4.68
CA PHE A 196 6.24 3.33 3.36
C PHE A 196 5.11 4.37 3.47
N SER A 197 5.47 5.62 3.75
CA SER A 197 4.55 6.75 3.62
C SER A 197 4.61 7.28 2.20
N PHE A 198 3.44 7.52 1.61
CA PHE A 198 3.31 8.39 0.46
C PHE A 198 3.23 9.78 1.07
N ASP A 199 4.34 10.51 1.13
CA ASP A 199 4.26 11.94 1.38
C ASP A 199 3.56 12.54 0.14
N ASP A 200 2.23 12.53 0.15
CA ASP A 200 1.41 13.51 -0.55
C ASP A 200 1.69 14.87 0.09
N GLU A 201 2.96 15.31 0.13
CA GLU A 201 3.25 16.73 0.16
C GLU A 201 2.60 17.22 -1.13
N PRO A 202 1.48 17.98 -1.07
CA PRO A 202 1.02 18.63 -2.28
C PRO A 202 2.24 19.39 -2.73
N LEU A 203 2.71 19.11 -3.95
CA LEU A 203 3.67 19.98 -4.60
C LEU A 203 2.94 21.33 -4.73
N GLU A 204 2.93 22.11 -3.65
CA GLU A 204 2.89 23.56 -3.70
C GLU A 204 4.20 23.89 -4.38
N GLU A 205 4.20 23.67 -5.70
CA GLU A 205 4.99 24.44 -6.63
C GLU A 205 4.58 25.88 -6.30
N GLU A 206 5.29 26.50 -5.38
CA GLU A 206 5.42 27.93 -5.25
C GLU A 206 5.98 28.36 -6.61
N VAL A 207 5.12 28.41 -7.63
CA VAL A 207 5.41 28.96 -8.94
C VAL A 207 5.77 30.39 -8.60
N PRO A 208 7.05 30.79 -8.69
CA PRO A 208 7.37 32.19 -8.52
C PRO A 208 6.60 32.89 -9.62
N VAL A 209 5.65 33.72 -9.22
CA VAL A 209 4.93 34.60 -10.14
C VAL A 209 5.96 35.62 -10.61
N GLU A 210 6.79 35.22 -11.57
CA GLU A 210 7.68 36.11 -12.30
C GLU A 210 6.76 37.05 -13.09
N GLU A 211 6.44 38.16 -12.45
CA GLU A 211 5.73 39.31 -12.99
C GLU A 211 6.58 39.90 -14.13
N GLY A 212 6.50 39.32 -15.34
CA GLY A 212 7.45 39.68 -16.38
C GLY A 212 7.27 39.03 -17.75
N LEU A 213 6.07 39.07 -18.32
CA LEU A 213 5.88 38.81 -19.76
C LEU A 213 4.95 39.87 -20.38
N GLU A 214 5.41 41.13 -20.36
CA GLU A 214 5.00 42.09 -21.37
C GLU A 214 5.56 41.63 -22.73
N GLY A 215 4.69 41.19 -23.65
CA GLY A 215 5.03 41.14 -25.07
C GLY A 215 4.85 39.83 -25.83
N VAL A 216 3.81 39.04 -25.55
CA VAL A 216 3.35 38.05 -26.54
C VAL A 216 2.51 38.79 -27.60
N PRO A 217 2.94 38.87 -28.88
CA PRO A 217 2.10 39.43 -29.92
C PRO A 217 0.91 38.50 -30.15
N VAL A 218 -0.29 39.02 -29.87
CA VAL A 218 -1.57 38.43 -30.28
C VAL A 218 -1.54 38.30 -31.80
N LEU A 219 -1.41 37.07 -32.29
CA LEU A 219 -1.65 36.78 -33.70
C LEU A 219 -3.16 36.67 -33.87
N ASP A 220 -3.79 37.76 -34.30
CA ASP A 220 -5.16 37.80 -34.82
C ASP A 220 -5.24 36.93 -36.10
N GLY A 221 -5.38 35.62 -35.91
CA GLY A 221 -5.80 34.69 -36.95
C GLY A 221 -7.34 34.57 -36.95
N PRO A 222 -7.99 34.50 -38.12
CA PRO A 222 -9.43 34.29 -38.19
C PRO A 222 -9.79 32.94 -37.57
N VAL A 223 -10.72 32.96 -36.62
CA VAL A 223 -11.37 31.78 -36.05
C VAL A 223 -12.12 31.08 -37.19
N GLU A 224 -11.55 30.00 -37.75
CA GLU A 224 -12.31 29.08 -38.58
C GLU A 224 -13.34 28.38 -37.69
N GLU A 225 -14.61 28.56 -38.04
CA GLU A 225 -15.75 27.95 -37.37
C GLU A 225 -15.62 26.41 -37.40
N VAL A 226 -15.53 25.82 -36.20
CA VAL A 226 -15.65 24.36 -36.03
C VAL A 226 -17.12 24.01 -36.31
N PRO A 227 -17.44 23.18 -37.32
CA PRO A 227 -18.82 22.78 -37.55
C PRO A 227 -19.29 21.87 -36.41
N GLU A 228 -20.45 22.22 -35.84
CA GLU A 228 -21.17 21.41 -34.86
C GLU A 228 -21.38 19.99 -35.40
N VAL A 229 -20.77 19.02 -34.73
CA VAL A 229 -21.04 17.59 -35.00
C VAL A 229 -22.41 17.28 -34.40
N GLU A 230 -23.44 17.28 -35.23
CA GLU A 230 -24.75 16.75 -34.86
C GLU A 230 -24.59 15.28 -34.44
N LEU A 231 -24.84 15.04 -33.15
CA LEU A 231 -24.90 13.73 -32.53
C LEU A 231 -26.11 12.96 -33.10
N ALA A 232 -25.88 12.20 -34.16
CA ALA A 232 -26.89 11.33 -34.74
C ALA A 232 -27.31 10.25 -33.73
N LEU A 233 -28.53 10.39 -33.23
CA LEU A 233 -29.25 9.47 -32.37
C LEU A 233 -29.45 8.12 -33.09
N ALA A 234 -28.74 7.07 -32.65
CA ALA A 234 -28.99 5.70 -33.12
C ALA A 234 -30.31 5.18 -32.54
N PRO A 235 -31.22 4.58 -33.34
CA PRO A 235 -32.42 3.97 -32.80
C PRO A 235 -32.11 2.62 -32.16
N ALA A 236 -32.66 2.42 -30.95
CA ALA A 236 -32.72 1.14 -30.28
C ALA A 236 -33.47 0.11 -31.15
N VAL A 237 -32.79 -0.97 -31.53
CA VAL A 237 -33.41 -2.16 -32.11
C VAL A 237 -33.62 -3.16 -30.98
N ALA A 238 -34.89 -3.33 -30.60
CA ALA A 238 -35.35 -4.43 -29.78
C ALA A 238 -35.53 -5.69 -30.66
N VAL A 239 -34.94 -6.80 -30.24
CA VAL A 239 -35.35 -8.17 -30.59
C VAL A 239 -35.27 -9.01 -29.33
#